data_AF-A0A2N7RHA6-F1
#
_entry.id   AF-A0A2N7RHA6-F1
#
_cell.length_a   1.000
_cell.length_b   1.000
_cell.length_c   1.000
_cell.angle_alpha   90.00
_cell.angle_beta   90.00
_cell.angle_gamma   90.00
#
_symmetry.space_group_name_H-M   'P 1'
#
loop_
_entity.id
_entity.type
_entity.pdbx_description
1 polymer ?
#
loop_
_entity_poly.entity_id
_entity_poly.type
_entity_poly.pdbx_seq_one_letter_code
_entity_poly.pdbx_strand_id
1 'polypeptide(L)'
;MTIHDEAATPTRHMEPIRHDNLLINFTTEFHRIWDSAGSRAKPAAFWRPTPAPDALPGYFPLGDVIAAGFDNLNNASAVAVVVCEAQVASTDPAKGKALRRPDDFELIWKDSGSGSKKDGAIWRPIPPEGYVALGCVCSNDHDKPSLNAVRCVRADLVTASKVNELIWSDKGSGAKQSVSVWSIAPPVAAPGETHLAPGIAISDNGYARPESFSAYSLRMPIALKMNARPVAPTLNGRIPPSELDTSTHTAKLPWFTIKDPLLTPLEQLRSSPFYLLQRTDRYLLVGHEHNPESANRTFRWTAPRVQGPASLLIFARATSVKFEGQWQSSMPTAMAFSAHLEDDFTQSKPHSTEWFNSIPMEIIAFAPKNRTVAVYLIQSDYRLLRADGTPVTDSFSYTDGNSLHITEYTPEEPETITPSLQTMAAPVTPPITETAKPVSAVQPEPPIATVTDSET
;
A
#
# COMPACT_ATOMS: atom_id res chain seq x y z
N MET A 1 -23.79 -36.66 33.56
CA MET A 1 -23.19 -35.32 33.36
C MET A 1 -21.75 -35.52 32.90
N THR A 2 -21.50 -35.36 31.62
CA THR A 2 -20.14 -35.22 31.08
C THR A 2 -19.77 -33.75 31.15
N ILE A 3 -18.66 -33.43 31.83
CA ILE A 3 -18.06 -32.10 31.77
C ILE A 3 -17.48 -31.97 30.36
N HIS A 4 -17.94 -30.96 29.60
CA HIS A 4 -17.27 -30.61 28.36
C HIS A 4 -15.98 -29.88 28.71
N ASP A 5 -14.87 -30.53 28.39
CA ASP A 5 -13.54 -29.94 28.42
C ASP A 5 -13.49 -28.86 27.32
N GLU A 6 -13.45 -27.58 27.70
CA GLU A 6 -13.23 -26.49 26.74
C GLU A 6 -11.77 -26.54 26.29
N ALA A 7 -11.50 -27.42 25.33
CA ALA A 7 -10.21 -27.57 24.68
C ALA A 7 -9.80 -26.21 24.09
N ALA A 8 -8.87 -25.54 24.77
CA ALA A 8 -8.45 -24.19 24.43
C ALA A 8 -7.97 -24.15 22.98
N THR A 9 -8.73 -23.43 22.14
CA THR A 9 -8.42 -23.27 20.71
C THR A 9 -6.97 -22.81 20.56
N PRO A 10 -6.12 -23.55 19.82
CA PRO A 10 -4.70 -23.25 19.76
C PRO A 10 -4.48 -21.81 19.32
N THR A 11 -3.70 -21.06 20.10
CA THR A 11 -3.41 -19.65 19.89
C THR A 11 -2.75 -19.46 18.54
N ARG A 12 -3.54 -19.08 17.54
CA ARG A 12 -3.10 -18.86 16.16
C ARG A 12 -2.01 -17.79 16.16
N HIS A 13 -0.74 -18.22 16.02
CA HIS A 13 0.39 -17.29 15.94
C HIS A 13 0.11 -16.25 14.86
N MET A 14 0.07 -14.99 15.26
CA MET A 14 -0.19 -13.88 14.37
C MET A 14 0.98 -13.71 13.41
N GLU A 15 0.68 -13.68 12.11
CA GLU A 15 1.65 -13.36 11.07
C GLU A 15 2.26 -11.97 11.37
N PRO A 16 3.59 -11.85 11.56
CA PRO A 16 4.21 -10.57 11.86
C PRO A 16 4.19 -9.65 10.64
N ILE A 17 4.12 -8.34 10.87
CA ILE A 17 4.35 -7.35 9.84
C ILE A 17 5.86 -7.35 9.54
N ARG A 18 6.23 -7.67 8.30
CA ARG A 18 7.64 -7.75 7.88
C ARG A 18 8.04 -6.50 7.11
N HIS A 19 9.11 -5.84 7.54
CA HIS A 19 9.82 -4.84 6.75
C HIS A 19 11.29 -5.26 6.62
N ASP A 20 11.71 -5.62 5.40
CA ASP A 20 13.06 -6.12 5.12
C ASP A 20 13.42 -7.36 5.98
N ASN A 21 14.35 -7.27 6.95
CA ASN A 21 14.65 -8.30 7.95
C ASN A 21 14.14 -7.99 9.37
N LEU A 22 13.27 -7.00 9.53
CA LEU A 22 12.54 -6.74 10.77
C LEU A 22 11.18 -7.46 10.76
N LEU A 23 10.88 -8.17 11.84
CA LEU A 23 9.55 -8.70 12.14
C LEU A 23 8.94 -7.86 13.28
N ILE A 24 7.77 -7.29 13.03
CA ILE A 24 7.00 -6.46 13.97
C ILE A 24 5.77 -7.25 14.39
N ASN A 25 5.56 -7.37 15.70
CA ASN A 25 4.45 -8.10 16.30
C ASN A 25 3.96 -7.34 17.56
N PHE A 26 2.92 -7.83 18.23
CA PHE A 26 2.26 -7.10 19.31
C PHE A 26 2.02 -8.01 20.51
N THR A 27 2.24 -7.50 21.73
CA THR A 27 1.90 -8.20 22.98
C THR A 27 0.87 -7.43 23.80
N THR A 28 0.06 -8.18 24.55
CA THR A 28 -0.83 -7.67 25.62
C THR A 28 -0.27 -7.96 27.02
N GLU A 29 0.95 -8.48 27.11
CA GLU A 29 1.57 -8.93 28.36
C GLU A 29 2.66 -7.97 28.83
N PHE A 30 2.59 -7.61 30.11
CA PHE A 30 3.35 -6.52 30.70
C PHE A 30 3.82 -6.84 32.12
N HIS A 31 5.12 -6.70 32.35
CA HIS A 31 5.72 -6.75 33.68
C HIS A 31 5.91 -5.34 34.25
N ARG A 32 5.32 -5.08 35.42
CA ARG A 32 5.45 -3.81 36.15
C ARG A 32 6.84 -3.69 36.75
N ILE A 33 7.64 -2.73 36.28
CA ILE A 33 8.98 -2.47 36.80
C ILE A 33 8.90 -1.58 38.04
N TRP A 34 8.29 -0.40 37.90
CA TRP A 34 8.25 0.62 38.95
C TRP A 34 6.92 1.37 38.93
N ASP A 35 6.61 2.09 40.01
CA ASP A 35 5.50 3.03 40.09
C ASP A 35 5.79 4.15 41.08
N SER A 36 5.14 5.29 40.89
CA SER A 36 5.31 6.48 41.73
C SER A 36 4.59 6.40 43.09
N ALA A 37 4.14 5.21 43.53
CA ALA A 37 3.32 5.07 44.73
C ALA A 37 4.11 5.35 46.01
N GLY A 38 3.62 6.32 46.79
CA GLY A 38 4.30 6.84 47.99
C GLY A 38 5.22 8.02 47.71
N SER A 39 5.50 8.34 46.43
CA SER A 39 6.05 9.65 46.07
C SER A 39 4.95 10.72 46.09
N ARG A 40 5.35 12.00 46.05
CA ARG A 40 4.45 13.17 45.87
C ARG A 40 4.26 13.57 44.40
N ALA A 41 4.78 12.80 43.43
CA ALA A 41 4.52 13.03 42.01
C ALA A 41 3.09 12.60 41.64
N LYS A 42 2.67 12.84 40.40
CA LYS A 42 1.42 12.24 39.88
C LYS A 42 1.51 10.70 39.89
N PRO A 43 0.39 9.98 40.11
CA PRO A 43 0.34 8.53 39.92
C PRO A 43 0.75 8.12 38.50
N ALA A 44 1.72 7.20 38.40
CA ALA A 44 2.10 6.51 37.17
C ALA A 44 2.73 5.15 37.48
N ALA A 45 2.64 4.24 36.52
CA ALA A 45 3.27 2.92 36.57
C ALA A 45 4.01 2.62 35.26
N PHE A 46 5.20 2.03 35.38
CA PHE A 46 6.15 1.77 34.31
C PHE A 46 6.19 0.26 34.03
N TRP A 47 5.93 -0.12 32.78
CA TRP A 47 5.66 -1.50 32.39
C TRP A 47 6.53 -1.91 31.21
N ARG A 48 7.31 -2.97 31.36
CA ARG A 48 8.02 -3.60 30.24
C ARG A 48 7.08 -4.53 29.50
N PRO A 49 6.91 -4.40 28.17
CA PRO A 49 6.25 -5.43 27.38
C PRO A 49 7.06 -6.72 27.47
N THR A 50 6.45 -7.80 27.95
CA THR A 50 7.10 -9.10 28.18
C THR A 50 6.33 -10.16 27.41
N PRO A 51 6.63 -10.36 26.12
CA PRO A 51 5.92 -11.35 25.31
C PRO A 51 6.19 -12.78 25.79
N ALA A 52 5.12 -13.56 26.00
CA ALA A 52 5.13 -15.00 26.22
C ALA A 52 6.13 -15.72 25.28
N PRO A 53 7.17 -16.40 25.79
CA PRO A 53 8.20 -17.03 24.97
C PRO A 53 7.72 -18.18 24.06
N ASP A 54 6.57 -18.78 24.39
CA ASP A 54 5.87 -19.78 23.60
C ASP A 54 5.03 -19.14 22.48
N ALA A 55 4.29 -18.07 22.77
CA ALA A 55 3.48 -17.37 21.76
C ALA A 55 4.34 -16.55 20.76
N LEU A 56 5.40 -15.90 21.25
CA LEU A 56 6.27 -14.97 20.51
C LEU A 56 7.76 -15.20 20.82
N PRO A 57 8.32 -16.38 20.47
CA PRO A 57 9.72 -16.69 20.69
C PRO A 57 10.66 -15.70 19.98
N GLY A 58 11.66 -15.20 20.73
CA GLY A 58 12.70 -14.31 20.22
C GLY A 58 12.29 -12.85 20.01
N TYR A 59 11.05 -12.46 20.36
CA TYR A 59 10.61 -11.06 20.31
C TYR A 59 11.10 -10.28 21.54
N PHE A 60 11.47 -9.01 21.32
CA PHE A 60 11.94 -8.09 22.35
C PHE A 60 11.19 -6.76 22.28
N PRO A 61 10.98 -6.06 23.42
CA PRO A 61 10.42 -4.72 23.42
C PRO A 61 11.43 -3.68 22.90
N LEU A 62 10.89 -2.51 22.54
CA LEU A 62 11.64 -1.35 22.02
C LEU A 62 11.92 -0.28 23.10
N GLY A 63 11.28 -0.41 24.26
CA GLY A 63 11.22 0.52 25.38
C GLY A 63 10.13 0.06 26.36
N ASP A 64 9.94 0.79 27.45
CA ASP A 64 8.85 0.55 28.40
C ASP A 64 7.64 1.46 28.12
N VAL A 65 6.46 0.94 28.45
CA VAL A 65 5.16 1.62 28.36
C VAL A 65 4.81 2.23 29.71
N ILE A 66 4.20 3.42 29.71
CA ILE A 66 3.88 4.14 30.95
C ILE A 66 2.38 4.44 30.99
N ALA A 67 1.75 3.96 32.05
CA ALA A 67 0.37 4.28 32.39
C ALA A 67 0.35 5.49 33.34
N ALA A 68 -0.54 6.45 33.08
CA ALA A 68 -0.99 7.34 34.14
C ALA A 68 -1.89 6.55 35.11
N GLY A 69 -1.76 6.78 36.41
CA GLY A 69 -2.41 5.94 37.43
C GLY A 69 -1.58 4.70 37.80
N PHE A 70 -2.24 3.70 38.38
CA PHE A 70 -1.59 2.47 38.87
C PHE A 70 -2.25 1.18 38.33
N ASP A 71 -3.11 1.30 37.32
CA ASP A 71 -3.93 0.21 36.81
C ASP A 71 -3.10 -0.86 36.10
N ASN A 72 -3.58 -2.11 36.11
CA ASN A 72 -2.87 -3.25 35.53
C ASN A 72 -3.08 -3.30 34.00
N LEU A 73 -2.05 -2.98 33.21
CA LEU A 73 -2.14 -2.97 31.74
C LEU A 73 -2.60 -4.30 31.13
N ASN A 74 -2.23 -5.43 31.75
CA ASN A 74 -2.67 -6.76 31.33
C ASN A 74 -4.20 -6.94 31.34
N ASN A 75 -4.92 -6.15 32.15
CA ASN A 75 -6.38 -6.18 32.26
C ASN A 75 -7.05 -5.04 31.46
N ALA A 76 -6.28 -4.13 30.86
CA ALA A 76 -6.76 -2.87 30.28
C ALA A 76 -6.88 -2.89 28.75
N SER A 77 -6.83 -4.07 28.12
CA SER A 77 -6.71 -4.25 26.65
C SER A 77 -5.55 -3.47 26.04
N ALA A 78 -4.49 -3.22 26.82
CA ALA A 78 -3.30 -2.53 26.36
C ALA A 78 -2.53 -3.41 25.35
N VAL A 79 -1.94 -2.76 24.35
CA VAL A 79 -1.15 -3.42 23.30
C VAL A 79 0.14 -2.63 23.11
N ALA A 80 1.27 -3.34 23.03
CA ALA A 80 2.58 -2.74 22.77
C ALA A 80 3.34 -3.50 21.68
N VAL A 81 4.20 -2.78 20.97
CA VAL A 81 4.99 -3.37 19.87
C VAL A 81 6.20 -4.11 20.40
N VAL A 82 6.43 -5.31 19.88
CA VAL A 82 7.63 -6.13 20.08
C VAL A 82 8.22 -6.53 18.73
N VAL A 83 9.54 -6.69 18.68
CA VAL A 83 10.29 -6.91 17.43
C VAL A 83 11.20 -8.14 17.49
N CYS A 84 11.35 -8.82 16.37
CA CYS A 84 12.26 -9.95 16.18
C CYS A 84 13.07 -9.80 14.88
N GLU A 85 14.25 -10.42 14.84
CA GLU A 85 15.08 -10.49 13.64
C GLU A 85 14.53 -11.61 12.73
N ALA A 86 14.30 -11.32 11.46
CA ALA A 86 13.89 -12.33 10.50
C ALA A 86 15.00 -13.37 10.28
N GLN A 87 14.60 -14.63 10.05
CA GLN A 87 15.54 -15.70 9.65
C GLN A 87 16.11 -15.49 8.23
N VAL A 88 15.51 -14.59 7.45
CA VAL A 88 15.98 -14.17 6.13
C VAL A 88 16.70 -12.84 6.31
N ALA A 89 17.92 -12.73 5.77
CA ALA A 89 18.71 -11.51 5.80
C ALA A 89 18.04 -10.34 5.04
N SER A 90 18.61 -9.13 5.19
CA SER A 90 18.18 -7.96 4.42
C SER A 90 18.27 -8.23 2.91
N THR A 91 17.37 -7.62 2.12
CA THR A 91 17.46 -7.61 0.66
C THR A 91 18.68 -6.85 0.14
N ASP A 92 19.28 -5.99 0.98
CA ASP A 92 20.55 -5.32 0.76
C ASP A 92 21.61 -5.87 1.72
N PRO A 93 22.56 -6.70 1.25
CA PRO A 93 23.59 -7.30 2.09
C PRO A 93 24.45 -6.31 2.87
N ALA A 94 24.57 -5.04 2.42
CA ALA A 94 25.36 -4.03 3.11
C ALA A 94 24.74 -3.60 4.46
N LYS A 95 23.43 -3.79 4.65
CA LYS A 95 22.71 -3.31 5.83
C LYS A 95 22.82 -4.21 7.06
N GLY A 96 23.14 -5.49 6.88
CA GLY A 96 23.19 -6.45 7.97
C GLY A 96 21.88 -6.62 8.74
N LYS A 97 21.96 -6.77 10.07
CA LYS A 97 20.82 -7.10 10.95
C LYS A 97 19.85 -5.94 11.12
N ALA A 98 18.56 -6.23 11.30
CA ALA A 98 17.55 -5.23 11.61
C ALA A 98 17.64 -4.76 13.07
N LEU A 99 18.06 -5.66 13.99
CA LEU A 99 18.07 -5.43 15.43
C LEU A 99 19.46 -5.60 16.05
N ARG A 100 19.77 -4.72 17.01
CA ARG A 100 20.91 -4.83 17.92
C ARG A 100 20.47 -4.65 19.37
N ARG A 101 21.29 -5.11 20.31
CA ARG A 101 21.25 -4.62 21.70
C ARG A 101 21.78 -3.17 21.72
N PRO A 102 21.37 -2.33 22.69
CA PRO A 102 22.16 -1.15 23.02
C PRO A 102 23.57 -1.57 23.44
N ASP A 103 24.55 -0.68 23.25
CA ASP A 103 25.92 -0.91 23.71
C ASP A 103 26.07 -0.54 25.20
N ASP A 104 25.31 0.46 25.69
CA ASP A 104 25.22 0.84 27.12
C ASP A 104 23.90 1.60 27.41
N PHE A 105 23.70 2.08 28.65
CA PHE A 105 22.58 2.92 29.08
C PHE A 105 23.04 4.23 29.73
N GLU A 106 22.44 5.36 29.34
CA GLU A 106 22.56 6.68 29.97
C GLU A 106 21.49 6.85 31.06
N LEU A 107 21.84 7.38 32.23
CA LEU A 107 20.89 7.70 33.30
C LEU A 107 20.19 9.03 33.01
N ILE A 108 18.87 9.00 32.81
CA ILE A 108 18.04 10.20 32.71
C ILE A 108 17.71 10.68 34.13
N TRP A 109 17.08 9.81 34.92
CA TRP A 109 16.53 10.16 36.23
C TRP A 109 16.56 8.98 37.18
N LYS A 110 16.73 9.26 38.47
CA LYS A 110 16.38 8.35 39.54
C LYS A 110 15.72 9.07 40.70
N ASP A 111 14.88 8.34 41.44
CA ASP A 111 14.00 8.89 42.45
C ASP A 111 14.72 9.39 43.73
N SER A 112 16.04 9.22 43.82
CA SER A 112 16.93 9.64 44.92
C SER A 112 16.52 10.98 45.57
N GLY A 113 15.91 10.90 46.76
CA GLY A 113 15.44 12.06 47.55
C GLY A 113 13.91 12.23 47.60
N SER A 114 13.16 11.49 46.78
CA SER A 114 11.69 11.55 46.67
C SER A 114 10.95 11.25 47.99
N GLY A 115 11.54 10.42 48.86
CA GLY A 115 10.85 9.81 49.99
C GLY A 115 9.98 8.61 49.62
N SER A 116 10.12 8.08 48.40
CA SER A 116 9.53 6.81 47.96
C SER A 116 9.92 5.65 48.88
N LYS A 117 9.10 4.59 48.87
CA LYS A 117 9.43 3.28 49.47
C LYS A 117 9.99 2.27 48.45
N LYS A 118 10.11 2.69 47.19
CA LYS A 118 10.66 1.93 46.07
C LYS A 118 11.65 2.81 45.32
N ASP A 119 12.93 2.46 45.38
CA ASP A 119 13.92 3.03 44.47
C ASP A 119 13.51 2.76 43.02
N GLY A 120 13.87 3.68 42.12
CA GLY A 120 13.68 3.47 40.69
C GLY A 120 14.42 4.49 39.84
N ALA A 121 14.78 4.06 38.62
CA ALA A 121 15.51 4.87 37.66
C ALA A 121 14.95 4.71 36.24
N ILE A 122 15.20 5.72 35.40
CA ILE A 122 14.82 5.79 33.99
C ILE A 122 16.09 6.01 33.17
N TRP A 123 16.26 5.21 32.13
CA TRP A 123 17.48 5.11 31.35
C TRP A 123 17.20 5.24 29.85
N ARG A 124 18.12 5.90 29.14
CA ARG A 124 18.14 5.98 27.67
C ARG A 124 19.05 4.87 27.14
N PRO A 125 18.59 3.97 26.25
CA PRO A 125 19.48 3.01 25.60
C PRO A 125 20.41 3.76 24.64
N ILE A 126 21.72 3.51 24.73
CA ILE A 126 22.71 4.05 23.79
C ILE A 126 22.82 3.05 22.62
N PRO A 127 22.35 3.41 21.41
CA PRO A 127 22.35 2.50 20.27
C PRO A 127 23.74 2.39 19.64
N PRO A 128 24.08 1.23 19.02
CA PRO A 128 25.26 1.11 18.17
C PRO A 128 25.16 1.98 16.92
N GLU A 129 26.30 2.29 16.29
CA GLU A 129 26.36 3.01 15.01
C GLU A 129 25.48 2.36 13.93
N GLY A 130 24.65 3.17 13.26
CA GLY A 130 23.66 2.72 12.27
C GLY A 130 22.30 2.28 12.85
N TYR A 131 22.12 2.32 14.17
CA TYR A 131 20.87 1.95 14.85
C TYR A 131 20.35 3.12 15.71
N VAL A 132 19.08 3.05 16.11
CA VAL A 132 18.44 4.00 17.03
C VAL A 132 17.69 3.28 18.16
N ALA A 133 17.56 3.93 19.30
CA ALA A 133 16.63 3.54 20.36
C ALA A 133 15.29 4.27 20.16
N LEU A 134 14.16 3.57 20.34
CA LEU A 134 12.83 4.14 20.09
C LEU A 134 12.12 4.59 21.38
N GLY A 135 12.58 4.14 22.55
CA GLY A 135 12.02 4.51 23.85
C GLY A 135 13.01 4.34 24.99
N CYS A 136 12.61 4.82 26.17
CA CYS A 136 13.39 4.68 27.41
C CYS A 136 12.99 3.40 28.16
N VAL A 137 13.81 3.00 29.14
CA VAL A 137 13.55 1.84 30.01
C VAL A 137 13.70 2.21 31.49
N CYS A 138 13.00 1.48 32.35
CA CYS A 138 13.03 1.66 33.79
C CYS A 138 13.81 0.53 34.50
N SER A 139 14.31 0.80 35.70
CA SER A 139 14.73 -0.20 36.68
C SER A 139 14.05 0.04 38.03
N ASN A 140 13.90 -1.03 38.81
CA ASN A 140 13.27 -1.05 40.14
C ASN A 140 14.29 -0.84 41.29
N ASP A 141 15.37 -0.14 40.95
CA ASP A 141 16.59 0.13 41.70
C ASP A 141 17.30 1.34 41.03
N HIS A 142 18.56 1.62 41.38
CA HIS A 142 19.37 2.66 40.72
C HIS A 142 20.47 2.09 39.81
N ASP A 143 20.41 0.81 39.46
CA ASP A 143 21.41 0.11 38.65
C ASP A 143 21.00 0.03 37.17
N LYS A 144 21.99 -0.22 36.30
CA LYS A 144 21.78 -0.29 34.84
C LYS A 144 20.96 -1.52 34.44
N PRO A 145 19.92 -1.38 33.61
CA PRO A 145 19.22 -2.51 33.01
C PRO A 145 20.15 -3.40 32.19
N SER A 146 19.79 -4.68 32.05
CA SER A 146 20.52 -5.60 31.15
C SER A 146 20.45 -5.12 29.70
N LEU A 147 21.55 -5.22 28.95
CA LEU A 147 21.58 -4.98 27.49
C LEU A 147 20.63 -5.89 26.69
N ASN A 148 20.06 -6.92 27.32
CA ASN A 148 18.99 -7.74 26.72
C ASN A 148 17.58 -7.12 26.82
N ALA A 149 17.37 -6.13 27.68
CA ALA A 149 16.03 -5.65 28.07
C ALA A 149 15.21 -5.09 26.90
N VAL A 150 15.86 -4.48 25.90
CA VAL A 150 15.24 -3.90 24.69
C VAL A 150 16.12 -4.12 23.45
N ARG A 151 15.62 -3.75 22.27
CA ARG A 151 16.43 -3.67 21.04
C ARG A 151 16.44 -2.27 20.43
N CYS A 152 17.58 -1.93 19.86
CA CYS A 152 17.77 -0.81 18.94
C CYS A 152 17.50 -1.29 17.52
N VAL A 153 16.87 -0.47 16.69
CA VAL A 153 16.45 -0.79 15.32
C VAL A 153 17.35 -0.06 14.32
N ARG A 154 17.68 -0.71 13.20
CA ARG A 154 18.50 -0.14 12.13
C ARG A 154 17.83 1.12 11.53
N ALA A 155 18.61 2.16 11.27
CA ALA A 155 18.10 3.52 11.07
C ALA A 155 17.25 3.75 9.80
N ASP A 156 17.27 2.85 8.80
CA ASP A 156 16.44 2.93 7.59
C ASP A 156 15.02 2.35 7.77
N LEU A 157 14.82 1.55 8.82
CA LEU A 157 13.55 0.86 9.14
C LEU A 157 12.63 1.71 10.03
N VAL A 158 12.99 2.97 10.25
CA VAL A 158 12.32 3.93 11.13
C VAL A 158 12.15 5.28 10.44
N THR A 159 11.39 6.17 11.07
CA THR A 159 11.25 7.57 10.63
C THR A 159 11.23 8.53 11.83
N ALA A 160 11.78 9.72 11.64
CA ALA A 160 11.86 10.74 12.70
C ALA A 160 10.46 11.21 13.10
N SER A 161 10.20 11.21 14.41
CA SER A 161 8.90 11.49 15.00
C SER A 161 8.93 12.74 15.87
N LYS A 162 7.75 13.30 16.16
CA LYS A 162 7.64 14.51 16.98
C LYS A 162 7.25 14.15 18.41
N VAL A 163 7.86 14.80 19.39
CA VAL A 163 7.33 14.84 20.77
C VAL A 163 5.87 15.30 20.71
N ASN A 164 4.95 14.63 21.40
CA ASN A 164 3.52 14.95 21.36
C ASN A 164 3.00 15.48 22.71
N GLU A 165 2.44 14.63 23.57
CA GLU A 165 1.80 14.99 24.84
C GLU A 165 2.63 14.55 26.05
N LEU A 166 2.51 15.27 27.17
CA LEU A 166 3.11 14.89 28.45
C LEU A 166 2.30 13.76 29.10
N ILE A 167 2.86 12.55 29.15
CA ILE A 167 2.27 11.40 29.87
C ILE A 167 2.47 11.59 31.38
N TRP A 168 3.70 11.88 31.79
CA TRP A 168 4.07 11.99 33.20
C TRP A 168 5.25 12.94 33.43
N SER A 169 5.38 13.43 34.65
CA SER A 169 6.57 14.12 35.14
C SER A 169 6.69 13.87 36.64
N ASP A 170 7.92 13.76 37.17
CA ASP A 170 8.11 13.57 38.61
C ASP A 170 7.83 14.83 39.45
N LYS A 171 7.45 15.95 38.82
CA LYS A 171 7.22 17.25 39.46
C LYS A 171 6.43 17.14 40.77
N GLY A 172 7.09 17.50 41.88
CA GLY A 172 6.56 17.41 43.24
C GLY A 172 7.13 16.24 44.06
N SER A 173 7.78 15.26 43.42
CA SER A 173 8.46 14.11 44.03
C SER A 173 9.31 14.52 45.23
N GLY A 174 10.20 15.51 45.04
CA GLY A 174 11.33 15.80 45.94
C GLY A 174 12.61 15.05 45.57
N ALA A 175 12.64 14.33 44.45
CA ALA A 175 13.86 13.76 43.90
C ALA A 175 14.89 14.87 43.56
N LYS A 176 16.18 14.51 43.60
CA LYS A 176 17.29 15.43 43.29
C LYS A 176 17.43 15.73 41.79
N GLN A 177 16.88 14.88 40.94
CA GLN A 177 16.76 15.09 39.50
C GLN A 177 15.33 15.49 39.16
N SER A 178 15.04 15.76 37.89
CA SER A 178 13.68 16.02 37.42
C SER A 178 13.51 15.45 36.02
N VAL A 179 12.35 14.90 35.73
CA VAL A 179 12.07 14.21 34.47
C VAL A 179 10.67 14.52 33.96
N SER A 180 10.55 14.59 32.63
CA SER A 180 9.29 14.61 31.91
C SER A 180 9.29 13.50 30.87
N VAL A 181 8.11 12.92 30.65
CA VAL A 181 7.94 11.70 29.90
C VAL A 181 6.76 11.86 28.95
N TRP A 182 7.01 11.64 27.66
CA TRP A 182 6.16 12.12 26.58
C TRP A 182 5.76 11.00 25.62
N SER A 183 4.56 11.13 25.05
CA SER A 183 4.16 10.38 23.86
C SER A 183 4.81 10.97 22.61
N ILE A 184 4.83 10.20 21.53
CA ILE A 184 5.33 10.66 20.22
C ILE A 184 4.23 10.54 19.17
N ALA A 185 4.27 11.43 18.18
CA ALA A 185 3.44 11.37 16.98
C ALA A 185 4.33 11.01 15.77
N PRO A 186 3.95 10.01 14.96
CA PRO A 186 4.63 9.75 13.69
C PRO A 186 4.51 10.95 12.74
N PRO A 187 5.41 11.07 11.75
CA PRO A 187 5.31 12.10 10.73
C PRO A 187 4.20 11.79 9.72
N VAL A 188 4.07 12.63 8.68
CA VAL A 188 3.17 12.37 7.55
C VAL A 188 3.67 11.13 6.80
N ALA A 189 2.78 10.18 6.53
CA ALA A 189 3.11 8.98 5.77
C ALA A 189 3.27 9.30 4.28
N ALA A 190 4.33 8.76 3.66
CA ALA A 190 4.52 8.80 2.22
C ALA A 190 3.55 7.82 1.53
N PRO A 191 3.14 8.05 0.26
CA PRO A 191 2.29 7.11 -0.47
C PRO A 191 2.88 5.69 -0.45
N GLY A 192 2.05 4.70 -0.13
CA GLY A 192 2.46 3.30 0.03
C GLY A 192 3.07 2.96 1.40
N GLU A 193 3.08 3.87 2.39
CA GLU A 193 3.66 3.62 3.72
C GLU A 193 2.66 3.70 4.89
N THR A 194 3.04 3.04 5.98
CA THR A 194 2.49 3.16 7.33
C THR A 194 3.62 3.49 8.31
N HIS A 195 3.45 4.50 9.16
CA HIS A 195 4.36 4.82 10.27
C HIS A 195 3.65 4.59 11.60
N LEU A 196 4.35 3.96 12.56
CA LEU A 196 3.77 3.53 13.84
C LEU A 196 4.65 3.95 15.02
N ALA A 197 4.10 4.76 15.92
CA ALA A 197 4.68 4.98 17.24
C ALA A 197 4.48 3.70 18.09
N PRO A 198 5.55 3.04 18.57
CA PRO A 198 5.45 1.70 19.16
C PRO A 198 4.83 1.63 20.58
N GLY A 199 4.24 2.71 21.08
CA GLY A 199 3.56 2.80 22.37
C GLY A 199 4.43 2.91 23.62
N ILE A 200 5.74 2.98 23.41
CA ILE A 200 6.75 3.28 24.43
C ILE A 200 6.94 4.79 24.58
N ALA A 201 7.37 5.23 25.75
CA ALA A 201 7.56 6.66 26.02
C ALA A 201 9.02 7.11 25.84
N ILE A 202 9.18 8.39 25.45
CA ILE A 202 10.47 9.09 25.50
C ILE A 202 10.56 9.90 26.79
N SER A 203 11.75 9.91 27.42
CA SER A 203 11.99 10.63 28.67
C SER A 203 13.13 11.63 28.51
N ASP A 204 13.02 12.77 29.18
CA ASP A 204 14.05 13.81 29.16
C ASP A 204 14.16 14.62 30.46
N ASN A 205 15.30 15.28 30.64
CA ASN A 205 15.67 15.96 31.87
C ASN A 205 14.94 17.30 32.03
N GLY A 206 14.25 17.46 33.17
CA GLY A 206 13.43 18.63 33.47
C GLY A 206 11.99 18.52 32.99
N TYR A 207 11.27 19.66 32.97
CA TYR A 207 9.81 19.71 32.77
C TYR A 207 9.36 20.44 31.50
N ALA A 208 10.30 20.99 30.72
CA ALA A 208 9.99 21.62 29.44
C ALA A 208 9.75 20.54 28.36
N ARG A 209 8.99 20.88 27.31
CA ARG A 209 8.89 20.03 26.12
C ARG A 209 10.24 20.04 25.40
N PRO A 210 10.88 18.88 25.14
CA PRO A 210 12.14 18.85 24.42
C PRO A 210 12.02 19.49 23.02
N GLU A 211 12.86 20.50 22.75
CA GLU A 211 12.86 21.24 21.48
C GLU A 211 13.59 20.47 20.37
N SER A 212 14.64 19.72 20.72
CA SER A 212 15.39 18.83 19.84
C SER A 212 15.57 17.47 20.52
N PHE A 213 14.82 16.47 20.04
CA PHE A 213 14.84 15.11 20.61
C PHE A 213 14.75 14.05 19.51
N SER A 214 15.62 13.04 19.58
CA SER A 214 15.66 11.94 18.62
C SER A 214 14.59 10.89 18.93
N ALA A 215 13.35 11.20 18.56
CA ALA A 215 12.21 10.29 18.64
C ALA A 215 11.96 9.58 17.30
N TYR A 216 11.53 8.32 17.34
CA TYR A 216 11.39 7.49 16.13
C TYR A 216 10.15 6.60 16.16
N SER A 217 9.51 6.48 15.00
CA SER A 217 8.41 5.54 14.73
C SER A 217 8.91 4.46 13.77
N LEU A 218 8.34 3.26 13.86
CA LEU A 218 8.61 2.18 12.91
C LEU A 218 8.03 2.54 11.54
N ARG A 219 8.79 2.28 10.48
CA ARG A 219 8.38 2.46 9.09
C ARG A 219 8.00 1.10 8.50
N MET A 220 6.88 1.04 7.78
CA MET A 220 6.38 -0.19 7.17
C MET A 220 5.79 0.13 5.79
N PRO A 221 6.10 -0.65 4.73
CA PRO A 221 5.38 -0.56 3.47
C PRO A 221 3.98 -1.16 3.62
N ILE A 222 2.99 -0.57 2.95
CA ILE A 222 1.72 -1.23 2.69
C ILE A 222 1.97 -2.29 1.62
N ALA A 223 1.68 -3.55 1.93
CA ALA A 223 1.95 -4.64 1.01
C ALA A 223 0.90 -4.64 -0.13
N LEU A 224 1.29 -4.05 -1.25
CA LEU A 224 0.48 -3.88 -2.46
C LEU A 224 0.75 -5.01 -3.46
N LYS A 225 -0.32 -5.53 -4.06
CA LYS A 225 -0.28 -6.43 -5.21
C LYS A 225 -1.05 -5.76 -6.36
N MET A 226 -0.31 -5.24 -7.32
CA MET A 226 -0.84 -4.73 -8.57
C MET A 226 -0.75 -5.83 -9.63
N ASN A 227 -1.90 -6.20 -10.21
CA ASN A 227 -1.95 -7.09 -11.37
C ASN A 227 -1.93 -6.26 -12.67
N ALA A 228 -1.81 -6.92 -13.83
CA ALA A 228 -1.97 -6.25 -15.13
C ALA A 228 -3.38 -5.64 -15.25
N ARG A 229 -3.55 -4.57 -16.04
CA ARG A 229 -4.89 -4.01 -16.34
C ARG A 229 -5.76 -5.04 -17.06
N PRO A 230 -7.10 -5.00 -16.92
CA PRO A 230 -7.99 -5.88 -17.67
C PRO A 230 -7.80 -5.70 -19.19
N VAL A 231 -8.04 -6.76 -19.96
CA VAL A 231 -7.90 -6.75 -21.42
C VAL A 231 -8.95 -5.82 -22.04
N ALA A 232 -8.49 -4.91 -22.92
CA ALA A 232 -9.34 -3.96 -23.63
C ALA A 232 -10.31 -4.69 -24.58
N PRO A 233 -11.64 -4.48 -24.48
CA PRO A 233 -12.62 -5.19 -25.30
C PRO A 233 -12.46 -4.89 -26.80
N THR A 234 -12.62 -5.92 -27.64
CA THR A 234 -12.64 -5.78 -29.10
C THR A 234 -14.02 -6.09 -29.68
N LEU A 235 -14.48 -5.27 -30.62
CA LEU A 235 -15.65 -5.60 -31.43
C LEU A 235 -15.27 -6.58 -32.54
N ASN A 236 -15.48 -7.86 -32.27
CA ASN A 236 -15.35 -8.93 -33.28
C ASN A 236 -16.64 -9.10 -34.12
N GLY A 237 -17.60 -8.17 -34.00
CA GLY A 237 -18.91 -8.20 -34.65
C GLY A 237 -19.74 -6.95 -34.37
N ARG A 238 -20.99 -6.94 -34.84
CA ARG A 238 -21.94 -5.82 -34.64
C ARG A 238 -22.46 -5.67 -33.19
N ILE A 239 -22.21 -6.66 -32.32
CA ILE A 239 -22.70 -6.71 -30.94
C ILE A 239 -21.48 -6.69 -29.99
N PRO A 240 -21.46 -5.82 -28.96
CA PRO A 240 -20.43 -5.84 -27.92
C PRO A 240 -20.33 -7.18 -27.18
N PRO A 241 -19.13 -7.62 -26.76
CA PRO A 241 -18.98 -8.78 -25.87
C PRO A 241 -19.74 -8.57 -24.55
N SER A 242 -20.47 -9.60 -24.11
CA SER A 242 -21.27 -9.60 -22.88
C SER A 242 -20.46 -9.87 -21.61
N GLU A 243 -19.38 -10.65 -21.75
CA GLU A 243 -18.42 -10.89 -20.68
C GLU A 243 -17.19 -10.03 -20.94
N LEU A 244 -16.76 -9.28 -19.91
CA LEU A 244 -15.64 -8.34 -19.97
C LEU A 244 -14.61 -8.74 -18.90
N ASP A 245 -13.34 -8.64 -19.24
CA ASP A 245 -12.24 -9.01 -18.34
C ASP A 245 -12.16 -8.08 -17.10
N THR A 246 -11.64 -8.63 -16.00
CA THR A 246 -11.55 -7.95 -14.70
C THR A 246 -10.20 -8.20 -14.05
N SER A 247 -9.53 -7.16 -13.58
CA SER A 247 -8.30 -7.29 -12.81
C SER A 247 -8.48 -6.88 -11.36
N THR A 248 -8.00 -7.72 -10.45
CA THR A 248 -8.07 -7.48 -9.00
C THR A 248 -6.73 -7.03 -8.46
N HIS A 249 -6.67 -5.85 -7.85
CA HIS A 249 -5.54 -5.30 -7.13
C HIS A 249 -5.83 -5.34 -5.62
N THR A 250 -4.81 -5.46 -4.77
CA THR A 250 -5.03 -5.53 -3.30
C THR A 250 -3.97 -4.79 -2.49
N ALA A 251 -4.39 -4.06 -1.45
CA ALA A 251 -3.54 -3.53 -0.39
C ALA A 251 -3.79 -4.30 0.92
N LYS A 252 -2.74 -4.89 1.51
CA LYS A 252 -2.79 -5.53 2.83
C LYS A 252 -2.47 -4.49 3.91
N LEU A 253 -3.49 -4.09 4.67
CA LEU A 253 -3.44 -3.00 5.66
C LEU A 253 -3.36 -3.58 7.08
N PRO A 254 -2.43 -3.14 7.96
CA PRO A 254 -2.36 -3.62 9.34
C PRO A 254 -3.60 -3.23 10.15
N TRP A 255 -4.07 -4.11 11.06
CA TRP A 255 -5.28 -3.90 11.87
C TRP A 255 -5.34 -2.53 12.56
N PHE A 256 -4.24 -2.04 13.13
CA PHE A 256 -4.22 -0.76 13.86
C PHE A 256 -4.44 0.47 12.96
N THR A 257 -4.30 0.32 11.64
CA THR A 257 -4.63 1.37 10.67
C THR A 257 -6.13 1.43 10.32
N ILE A 258 -6.92 0.48 10.83
CA ILE A 258 -8.33 0.28 10.49
C ILE A 258 -9.19 0.50 11.74
N LYS A 259 -10.37 1.06 11.53
CA LYS A 259 -11.48 1.02 12.48
C LYS A 259 -12.50 -0.01 11.97
N ASP A 260 -12.68 -1.10 12.68
CA ASP A 260 -13.79 -2.01 12.44
C ASP A 260 -15.02 -1.55 13.27
N PRO A 261 -16.22 -1.42 12.67
CA PRO A 261 -17.43 -1.11 13.43
C PRO A 261 -17.94 -2.28 14.29
N LEU A 262 -17.46 -3.50 14.08
CA LEU A 262 -17.91 -4.72 14.78
C LEU A 262 -16.86 -5.34 15.72
N LEU A 263 -15.59 -4.94 15.63
CA LEU A 263 -14.48 -5.56 16.38
C LEU A 263 -13.68 -4.52 17.18
N THR A 264 -13.50 -4.76 18.48
CA THR A 264 -12.58 -3.99 19.32
C THR A 264 -11.12 -4.15 18.86
N PRO A 265 -10.20 -3.21 19.21
CA PRO A 265 -8.78 -3.32 18.87
C PRO A 265 -8.14 -4.69 19.16
N LEU A 266 -8.51 -5.33 20.28
CA LEU A 266 -7.96 -6.63 20.67
C LEU A 266 -8.58 -7.80 19.87
N GLU A 267 -9.83 -7.69 19.46
CA GLU A 267 -10.47 -8.67 18.56
C GLU A 267 -9.94 -8.55 17.14
N GLN A 268 -9.74 -7.34 16.63
CA GLN A 268 -9.07 -7.10 15.35
C GLN A 268 -7.66 -7.70 15.35
N LEU A 269 -6.85 -7.42 16.37
CA LEU A 269 -5.51 -7.99 16.56
C LEU A 269 -5.50 -9.53 16.51
N ARG A 270 -6.53 -10.19 17.06
CA ARG A 270 -6.61 -11.67 17.19
C ARG A 270 -7.23 -12.36 15.97
N SER A 271 -8.24 -11.76 15.34
CA SER A 271 -9.03 -12.38 14.27
C SER A 271 -8.73 -11.84 12.88
N SER A 272 -8.40 -10.55 12.77
CA SER A 272 -8.14 -9.83 11.52
C SER A 272 -6.90 -8.93 11.62
N PRO A 273 -5.71 -9.49 11.95
CA PRO A 273 -4.47 -8.71 12.15
C PRO A 273 -4.03 -7.93 10.89
N PHE A 274 -4.55 -8.34 9.73
CA PHE A 274 -4.52 -7.56 8.50
C PHE A 274 -5.91 -7.52 7.88
N TYR A 275 -6.22 -6.41 7.24
CA TYR A 275 -7.36 -6.22 6.37
C TYR A 275 -6.90 -6.19 4.92
N LEU A 276 -7.78 -6.59 4.00
CA LEU A 276 -7.52 -6.55 2.57
C LEU A 276 -8.42 -5.50 1.92
N LEU A 277 -7.83 -4.38 1.50
CA LEU A 277 -8.50 -3.43 0.63
C LEU A 277 -8.33 -3.92 -0.81
N GLN A 278 -9.38 -4.47 -1.38
CA GLN A 278 -9.45 -4.95 -2.75
C GLN A 278 -9.96 -3.82 -3.67
N ARG A 279 -9.35 -3.67 -4.84
CA ARG A 279 -9.85 -2.91 -5.99
C ARG A 279 -10.06 -3.87 -7.15
N THR A 280 -11.20 -3.80 -7.83
CA THR A 280 -11.48 -4.63 -9.02
C THR A 280 -11.76 -3.73 -10.21
N ASP A 281 -10.83 -3.69 -11.15
CA ASP A 281 -10.89 -2.88 -12.37
C ASP A 281 -11.57 -3.69 -13.47
N ARG A 282 -12.59 -3.12 -14.10
CA ARG A 282 -13.30 -3.73 -15.23
C ARG A 282 -13.71 -2.69 -16.25
N TYR A 283 -13.77 -3.06 -17.51
CA TYR A 283 -14.39 -2.21 -18.52
C TYR A 283 -15.92 -2.18 -18.36
N LEU A 284 -16.50 -1.01 -18.59
CA LEU A 284 -17.92 -0.73 -18.63
C LEU A 284 -18.27 -0.15 -20.00
N LEU A 285 -19.24 -0.74 -20.68
CA LEU A 285 -19.75 -0.24 -21.96
C LEU A 285 -20.54 1.06 -21.72
N VAL A 286 -20.04 2.17 -22.25
CA VAL A 286 -20.70 3.49 -22.20
C VAL A 286 -21.74 3.63 -23.30
N GLY A 287 -21.43 3.09 -24.48
CA GLY A 287 -22.31 3.16 -25.64
C GLY A 287 -21.78 2.35 -26.81
N HIS A 288 -22.69 1.91 -27.66
CA HIS A 288 -22.38 1.23 -28.92
C HIS A 288 -23.37 1.70 -29.98
N GLU A 289 -22.91 1.91 -31.21
CA GLU A 289 -23.79 2.24 -32.33
C GLU A 289 -23.25 1.69 -33.65
N HIS A 290 -24.16 1.47 -34.60
CA HIS A 290 -23.82 1.17 -35.98
C HIS A 290 -24.13 2.37 -36.87
N ASN A 291 -23.18 2.75 -37.73
CA ASN A 291 -23.39 3.73 -38.78
C ASN A 291 -23.70 3.03 -40.11
N PRO A 292 -24.98 2.92 -40.53
CA PRO A 292 -25.35 2.34 -41.83
C PRO A 292 -25.16 3.31 -43.00
N GLU A 293 -24.80 4.58 -42.77
CA GLU A 293 -24.72 5.59 -43.81
C GLU A 293 -23.39 5.55 -44.56
N SER A 294 -23.38 6.14 -45.76
CA SER A 294 -22.20 6.28 -46.63
C SER A 294 -21.24 7.39 -46.18
N ALA A 295 -21.64 8.21 -45.21
CA ALA A 295 -20.85 9.28 -44.60
C ALA A 295 -20.50 8.95 -43.14
N ASN A 296 -19.49 9.63 -42.58
CA ASN A 296 -19.14 9.48 -41.17
C ASN A 296 -20.19 10.16 -40.27
N ARG A 297 -20.57 9.51 -39.16
CA ARG A 297 -21.51 10.06 -38.17
C ARG A 297 -20.83 10.32 -36.84
N THR A 298 -21.32 11.31 -36.11
CA THR A 298 -20.95 11.54 -34.71
C THR A 298 -22.04 10.97 -33.80
N PHE A 299 -21.64 10.15 -32.83
CA PHE A 299 -22.51 9.66 -31.75
C PHE A 299 -22.09 10.28 -30.41
N ARG A 300 -23.04 10.38 -29.49
CA ARG A 300 -22.87 11.03 -28.19
C ARG A 300 -23.60 10.24 -27.10
N TRP A 301 -22.92 9.97 -26.00
CA TRP A 301 -23.43 9.26 -24.84
C TRP A 301 -23.03 9.95 -23.54
N THR A 302 -23.83 9.79 -22.50
CA THR A 302 -23.56 10.32 -21.15
C THR A 302 -23.09 9.18 -20.26
N ALA A 303 -21.81 9.15 -19.89
CA ALA A 303 -21.26 8.18 -18.95
C ALA A 303 -21.46 8.67 -17.50
N PRO A 304 -22.15 7.90 -16.64
CA PRO A 304 -22.28 8.27 -15.23
C PRO A 304 -20.95 8.11 -14.49
N ARG A 305 -20.71 9.01 -13.53
CA ARG A 305 -19.67 8.83 -12.51
C ARG A 305 -20.29 8.23 -11.26
N VAL A 306 -19.76 7.09 -10.82
CA VAL A 306 -20.25 6.35 -9.65
C VAL A 306 -19.58 6.77 -8.33
N GLN A 307 -18.48 7.53 -8.43
CA GLN A 307 -17.84 8.17 -7.29
C GLN A 307 -18.63 9.39 -6.77
N GLY A 308 -18.39 9.77 -5.52
CA GLY A 308 -18.88 11.02 -4.95
C GLY A 308 -18.54 11.20 -3.47
N PRO A 309 -18.66 12.43 -2.94
CA PRO A 309 -18.23 12.79 -1.58
C PRO A 309 -18.95 11.98 -0.49
N ALA A 310 -20.23 11.64 -0.68
CA ALA A 310 -21.02 10.95 0.34
C ALA A 310 -20.46 9.54 0.65
N SER A 311 -20.18 8.74 -0.39
CA SER A 311 -19.67 7.38 -0.26
C SER A 311 -18.31 7.34 0.42
N LEU A 312 -17.39 8.23 0.02
CA LEU A 312 -16.07 8.37 0.63
C LEU A 312 -16.15 8.81 2.10
N LEU A 313 -17.02 9.78 2.43
CA LEU A 313 -17.20 10.25 3.80
C LEU A 313 -17.82 9.18 4.70
N ILE A 314 -18.73 8.35 4.18
CA ILE A 314 -19.28 7.19 4.92
C ILE A 314 -18.18 6.15 5.16
N PHE A 315 -17.47 5.75 4.10
CA PHE A 315 -16.39 4.76 4.19
C PHE A 315 -15.28 5.20 5.15
N ALA A 316 -14.81 6.45 5.07
CA ALA A 316 -13.76 6.98 5.94
C ALA A 316 -14.24 7.15 7.40
N ARG A 317 -15.52 7.44 7.67
CA ARG A 317 -16.06 7.49 9.05
C ARG A 317 -16.24 6.10 9.67
N ALA A 318 -16.53 5.11 8.85
CA ALA A 318 -16.61 3.71 9.27
C ALA A 318 -15.20 3.15 9.54
N THR A 319 -14.29 3.25 8.56
CA THR A 319 -13.02 2.50 8.51
C THR A 319 -11.76 3.28 8.92
N SER A 320 -11.85 4.61 9.03
CA SER A 320 -10.74 5.59 9.09
C SER A 320 -9.88 5.75 7.82
N VAL A 321 -9.92 4.80 6.89
CA VAL A 321 -9.12 4.81 5.65
C VAL A 321 -9.52 5.97 4.73
N LYS A 322 -8.53 6.57 4.06
CA LYS A 322 -8.72 7.64 3.08
C LYS A 322 -8.03 7.32 1.76
N PHE A 323 -8.52 7.96 0.71
CA PHE A 323 -8.09 7.76 -0.68
C PHE A 323 -7.34 8.96 -1.25
N GLU A 324 -7.74 10.18 -0.91
CA GLU A 324 -7.15 11.43 -1.41
C GLU A 324 -6.07 11.97 -0.44
N GLY A 325 -5.24 11.08 0.11
CA GLY A 325 -4.19 11.41 1.07
C GLY A 325 -4.22 10.60 2.36
N GLN A 326 -3.31 10.92 3.28
CA GLN A 326 -3.09 10.15 4.51
C GLN A 326 -4.25 10.17 5.53
N TRP A 327 -4.35 9.08 6.29
CA TRP A 327 -5.10 9.00 7.55
C TRP A 327 -4.17 8.66 8.72
N GLN A 328 -4.67 8.85 9.94
CA GLN A 328 -3.88 8.74 11.17
C GLN A 328 -4.80 8.46 12.37
N SER A 329 -4.21 8.00 13.48
CA SER A 329 -4.91 7.83 14.76
C SER A 329 -5.62 9.12 15.19
N SER A 330 -6.93 9.04 15.45
CA SER A 330 -7.81 10.18 15.73
C SER A 330 -7.93 10.58 17.21
N MET A 331 -7.28 9.82 18.10
CA MET A 331 -7.28 10.01 19.56
C MET A 331 -5.87 9.74 20.10
N PRO A 332 -5.51 10.25 21.30
CA PRO A 332 -4.32 9.82 22.03
C PRO A 332 -4.46 8.35 22.43
N THR A 333 -4.01 7.49 21.52
CA THR A 333 -3.94 6.05 21.64
C THR A 333 -2.51 5.69 22.07
N ALA A 334 -2.34 4.54 22.74
CA ALA A 334 -1.00 4.06 23.08
C ALA A 334 -0.14 3.95 21.81
N MET A 335 -0.72 3.42 20.72
CA MET A 335 -0.06 3.28 19.42
C MET A 335 -0.61 4.28 18.40
N ALA A 336 -0.03 5.48 18.38
CA ALA A 336 -0.34 6.47 17.34
C ALA A 336 0.24 6.03 15.98
N PHE A 337 -0.50 6.24 14.89
CA PHE A 337 -0.08 5.85 13.54
C PHE A 337 -0.41 6.93 12.50
N SER A 338 0.30 6.88 11.37
CA SER A 338 -0.09 7.51 10.10
C SER A 338 0.02 6.49 8.97
N ALA A 339 -0.83 6.58 7.96
CA ALA A 339 -0.83 5.67 6.81
C ALA A 339 -1.35 6.37 5.56
N HIS A 340 -0.87 5.96 4.38
CA HIS A 340 -1.18 6.59 3.10
C HIS A 340 -1.11 5.55 1.98
N LEU A 341 -2.21 5.32 1.27
CA LEU A 341 -2.23 4.44 0.10
C LEU A 341 -1.36 5.01 -1.02
N GLU A 342 -0.98 4.17 -1.99
CA GLU A 342 -0.29 4.62 -3.20
C GLU A 342 -1.28 5.20 -4.21
N ASP A 343 -0.91 6.32 -4.86
CA ASP A 343 -1.74 7.04 -5.84
C ASP A 343 -2.24 6.13 -6.99
N ASP A 344 -1.38 5.22 -7.45
CA ASP A 344 -1.70 4.23 -8.49
C ASP A 344 -2.69 3.15 -8.00
N PHE A 345 -2.81 2.95 -6.68
CA PHE A 345 -3.82 2.06 -6.08
C PHE A 345 -5.16 2.78 -5.88
N THR A 346 -5.18 4.02 -5.41
CA THR A 346 -6.40 4.83 -5.21
C THR A 346 -6.95 5.46 -6.48
N GLN A 347 -6.15 5.46 -7.56
CA GLN A 347 -6.41 6.18 -8.81
C GLN A 347 -6.52 7.72 -8.61
N SER A 348 -6.02 8.24 -7.49
CA SER A 348 -5.91 9.67 -7.21
C SER A 348 -4.56 10.21 -7.67
N LYS A 349 -4.53 11.12 -8.65
CA LYS A 349 -3.34 11.95 -8.89
C LYS A 349 -3.20 13.01 -7.78
N PRO A 350 -1.99 13.44 -7.41
CA PRO A 350 -1.79 14.56 -6.50
C PRO A 350 -2.60 15.79 -6.90
N HIS A 351 -3.29 16.41 -5.93
CA HIS A 351 -4.19 17.56 -6.12
C HIS A 351 -5.43 17.32 -7.03
N SER A 352 -5.74 16.06 -7.37
CA SER A 352 -6.99 15.72 -8.06
C SER A 352 -8.21 15.92 -7.15
N THR A 353 -9.33 16.31 -7.75
CA THR A 353 -10.67 16.32 -7.12
C THR A 353 -11.64 15.32 -7.78
N GLU A 354 -11.12 14.42 -8.63
CA GLU A 354 -11.92 13.51 -9.46
C GLU A 354 -12.75 12.50 -8.66
N TRP A 355 -12.36 12.24 -7.41
CA TRP A 355 -13.07 11.42 -6.43
C TRP A 355 -14.31 12.10 -5.85
N PHE A 356 -14.31 13.44 -5.76
CA PHE A 356 -15.50 14.24 -5.42
C PHE A 356 -16.38 14.57 -6.64
N ASN A 357 -15.80 14.54 -7.85
CA ASN A 357 -16.47 14.91 -9.08
C ASN A 357 -17.45 13.81 -9.55
N SER A 358 -18.72 13.94 -9.18
CA SER A 358 -19.82 13.06 -9.60
C SER A 358 -20.58 13.58 -10.84
N ILE A 359 -20.03 14.53 -11.60
CA ILE A 359 -20.67 15.07 -12.81
C ILE A 359 -20.56 14.04 -13.94
N PRO A 360 -21.68 13.66 -14.61
CA PRO A 360 -21.62 12.75 -15.75
C PRO A 360 -20.73 13.28 -16.88
N MET A 361 -20.03 12.38 -17.56
CA MET A 361 -19.12 12.70 -18.66
C MET A 361 -19.82 12.57 -20.01
N GLU A 362 -19.71 13.61 -20.83
CA GLU A 362 -20.20 13.59 -22.21
C GLU A 362 -19.14 12.99 -23.14
N ILE A 363 -19.42 11.78 -23.61
CA ILE A 363 -18.54 11.03 -24.51
C ILE A 363 -19.03 11.20 -25.95
N ILE A 364 -18.15 11.66 -26.83
CA ILE A 364 -18.43 11.90 -28.24
C ILE A 364 -17.46 11.07 -29.08
N ALA A 365 -17.97 10.26 -30.00
CA ALA A 365 -17.15 9.46 -30.91
C ALA A 365 -17.62 9.57 -32.36
N PHE A 366 -16.69 9.38 -33.29
CA PHE A 366 -16.96 9.34 -34.72
C PHE A 366 -17.02 7.87 -35.19
N ALA A 367 -18.11 7.51 -35.86
CA ALA A 367 -18.27 6.23 -36.53
C ALA A 367 -18.09 6.40 -38.05
N PRO A 368 -17.06 5.78 -38.67
CA PRO A 368 -16.92 5.78 -40.11
C PRO A 368 -18.10 5.09 -40.82
N LYS A 369 -18.26 5.34 -42.12
CA LYS A 369 -19.30 4.72 -42.95
C LYS A 369 -19.33 3.18 -42.82
N ASN A 370 -20.52 2.58 -42.73
CA ASN A 370 -20.77 1.14 -42.55
C ASN A 370 -20.03 0.46 -41.36
N ARG A 371 -19.53 1.20 -40.37
CA ARG A 371 -18.86 0.62 -39.18
C ARG A 371 -19.76 0.60 -37.96
N THR A 372 -19.52 -0.37 -37.08
CA THR A 372 -20.01 -0.36 -35.70
C THR A 372 -18.89 0.15 -34.79
N VAL A 373 -19.20 1.01 -33.82
CA VAL A 373 -18.27 1.49 -32.80
C VAL A 373 -18.84 1.18 -31.42
N ALA A 374 -17.98 0.76 -30.49
CA ALA A 374 -18.30 0.64 -29.07
C ALA A 374 -17.25 1.38 -28.23
N VAL A 375 -17.72 2.03 -27.17
CA VAL A 375 -16.95 2.92 -26.33
C VAL A 375 -17.06 2.48 -24.87
N TYR A 376 -15.92 2.41 -24.19
CA TYR A 376 -15.79 1.90 -22.83
C TYR A 376 -14.99 2.84 -21.95
N LEU A 377 -15.27 2.78 -20.64
CA LEU A 377 -14.42 3.33 -19.57
C LEU A 377 -14.12 2.21 -18.57
N ILE A 378 -13.08 2.36 -17.75
CA ILE A 378 -12.81 1.49 -16.61
C ILE A 378 -13.61 1.99 -15.41
N GLN A 379 -14.37 1.08 -14.79
CA GLN A 379 -14.90 1.24 -13.45
C GLN A 379 -14.09 0.37 -12.48
N SER A 380 -13.73 0.96 -11.34
CA SER A 380 -12.91 0.36 -10.29
C SER A 380 -13.76 0.19 -9.04
N ASP A 381 -14.06 -1.05 -8.65
CA ASP A 381 -14.93 -1.38 -7.50
C ASP A 381 -14.08 -1.75 -6.27
N TYR A 382 -14.26 -1.01 -5.17
CA TYR A 382 -13.45 -1.14 -3.95
C TYR A 382 -14.20 -1.83 -2.81
N ARG A 383 -13.50 -2.70 -2.07
CA ARG A 383 -14.02 -3.47 -0.91
C ARG A 383 -12.95 -3.59 0.18
N LEU A 384 -13.30 -3.27 1.43
CA LEU A 384 -12.44 -3.59 2.58
C LEU A 384 -12.93 -4.87 3.24
N LEU A 385 -12.05 -5.87 3.33
CA LEU A 385 -12.33 -7.21 3.85
C LEU A 385 -11.50 -7.50 5.10
N ARG A 386 -12.05 -8.27 6.04
CA ARG A 386 -11.33 -8.90 7.15
C ARG A 386 -10.46 -10.08 6.66
N ALA A 387 -9.60 -10.59 7.53
CA ALA A 387 -8.76 -11.76 7.23
C ALA A 387 -9.53 -13.08 6.96
N ASP A 388 -10.84 -13.13 7.25
CA ASP A 388 -11.75 -14.23 6.90
C ASP A 388 -12.49 -14.01 5.56
N GLY A 389 -12.27 -12.86 4.90
CA GLY A 389 -12.94 -12.46 3.66
C GLY A 389 -14.29 -11.75 3.85
N THR A 390 -14.78 -11.56 5.09
CA THR A 390 -16.02 -10.82 5.33
C THR A 390 -15.84 -9.32 5.12
N PRO A 391 -16.84 -8.60 4.56
CA PRO A 391 -16.76 -7.16 4.35
C PRO A 391 -16.84 -6.38 5.67
N VAL A 392 -16.07 -5.29 5.75
CA VAL A 392 -16.14 -4.32 6.87
C VAL A 392 -17.25 -3.30 6.64
N THR A 393 -17.50 -2.94 5.38
CA THR A 393 -18.52 -2.00 4.91
C THR A 393 -19.06 -2.44 3.55
N ASP A 394 -20.10 -1.76 3.07
CA ASP A 394 -20.48 -1.79 1.66
C ASP A 394 -19.32 -1.38 0.73
N SER A 395 -19.40 -1.81 -0.53
CA SER A 395 -18.48 -1.41 -1.60
C SER A 395 -18.82 -0.04 -2.16
N PHE A 396 -17.81 0.68 -2.63
CA PHE A 396 -17.96 1.91 -3.41
C PHE A 396 -17.07 1.86 -4.66
N SER A 397 -17.33 2.74 -5.63
CA SER A 397 -16.81 2.60 -6.98
C SER A 397 -16.29 3.92 -7.54
N TYR A 398 -15.45 3.86 -8.56
CA TYR A 398 -14.89 5.01 -9.28
C TYR A 398 -14.84 4.77 -10.78
N THR A 399 -15.29 5.74 -11.58
CA THR A 399 -15.10 5.76 -13.04
C THR A 399 -13.84 6.55 -13.38
N ASP A 400 -12.82 5.92 -14.00
CA ASP A 400 -11.64 6.65 -14.48
C ASP A 400 -11.95 7.34 -15.81
N GLY A 401 -12.18 8.65 -15.76
CA GLY A 401 -12.45 9.45 -16.95
C GLY A 401 -11.32 9.51 -17.98
N ASN A 402 -10.11 9.06 -17.64
CA ASN A 402 -8.95 9.04 -18.54
C ASN A 402 -8.80 7.69 -19.28
N SER A 403 -9.58 6.68 -18.91
CA SER A 403 -9.47 5.29 -19.39
C SER A 403 -10.24 4.99 -20.69
N LEU A 404 -10.59 6.04 -21.45
CA LEU A 404 -11.46 5.94 -22.62
C LEU A 404 -10.89 4.98 -23.68
N HIS A 405 -11.60 3.89 -23.90
CA HIS A 405 -11.28 2.90 -24.93
C HIS A 405 -12.37 2.90 -26.01
N ILE A 406 -11.95 2.88 -27.27
CA ILE A 406 -12.83 2.85 -28.44
C ILE A 406 -12.38 1.70 -29.34
N THR A 407 -13.32 0.84 -29.72
CA THR A 407 -13.10 -0.25 -30.67
C THR A 407 -14.16 -0.16 -31.78
N GLU A 408 -13.79 -0.60 -32.98
CA GLU A 408 -14.64 -0.59 -34.17
C GLU A 408 -14.68 -1.97 -34.83
N TYR A 409 -15.81 -2.27 -35.48
CA TYR A 409 -15.99 -3.42 -36.35
C TYR A 409 -16.40 -2.95 -37.75
N THR A 410 -15.71 -3.48 -38.76
CA THR A 410 -16.11 -3.37 -40.17
C THR A 410 -16.71 -4.71 -40.57
N PRO A 411 -17.96 -4.78 -41.08
CA PRO A 411 -18.47 -5.98 -41.72
C PRO A 411 -17.58 -6.37 -42.90
N GLU A 412 -17.25 -7.65 -43.06
CA GLU A 412 -16.60 -8.13 -44.27
C GLU A 412 -17.53 -7.87 -45.48
N GLU A 413 -17.00 -7.21 -46.50
CA GLU A 413 -17.71 -6.99 -47.76
C GLU A 413 -17.70 -8.32 -48.52
N PRO A 414 -18.86 -8.90 -48.89
CA PRO A 414 -18.90 -10.22 -49.50
C PRO A 414 -18.13 -10.18 -50.82
N GLU A 415 -17.24 -11.16 -51.04
CA GLU A 415 -16.42 -11.23 -52.25
C GLU A 415 -17.29 -11.09 -53.49
N THR A 416 -17.18 -9.94 -54.15
CA THR A 416 -17.90 -9.70 -55.39
C THR A 416 -17.22 -10.54 -56.45
N ILE A 417 -17.78 -11.73 -56.72
CA ILE A 417 -17.31 -12.62 -57.78
C ILE A 417 -17.50 -11.90 -59.12
N THR A 418 -16.48 -11.13 -59.52
CA THR A 418 -16.40 -10.51 -60.84
C THR A 418 -16.37 -11.66 -61.84
N PRO A 419 -17.36 -11.79 -62.74
CA PRO A 419 -17.29 -12.78 -63.79
C PRO A 419 -16.08 -12.42 -64.65
N SER A 420 -15.06 -13.28 -64.62
CA SER A 420 -13.83 -13.05 -65.35
C SER A 420 -14.16 -12.93 -66.84
N LEU A 421 -13.85 -11.77 -67.42
CA LEU A 421 -13.97 -11.56 -68.86
C LEU A 421 -13.00 -12.52 -69.55
N GLN A 422 -13.52 -13.67 -69.98
CA GLN A 422 -12.76 -14.64 -70.76
C GLN A 422 -12.27 -13.94 -72.02
N THR A 423 -10.96 -13.71 -72.09
CA THR A 423 -10.31 -13.14 -73.26
C THR A 423 -10.60 -14.03 -74.45
N MET A 424 -11.39 -13.54 -75.42
CA MET A 424 -11.65 -14.27 -76.65
C MET A 424 -10.31 -14.56 -77.34
N ALA A 425 -10.00 -15.84 -77.53
CA ALA A 425 -8.79 -16.25 -78.22
C ALA A 425 -8.78 -15.70 -79.66
N ALA A 426 -7.64 -15.18 -80.10
CA ALA A 426 -7.48 -14.69 -81.46
C ALA A 426 -7.71 -15.81 -82.49
N PRO A 427 -8.28 -15.50 -83.67
CA PRO A 427 -8.58 -16.52 -84.68
C PRO A 427 -7.32 -17.19 -85.21
N VAL A 428 -7.31 -18.53 -85.22
CA VAL A 428 -6.20 -19.34 -85.74
C VAL A 428 -6.20 -19.31 -87.27
N THR A 429 -5.09 -18.88 -87.87
CA THR A 429 -4.87 -18.93 -89.32
C THR A 429 -4.36 -20.32 -89.74
N PRO A 430 -4.95 -20.98 -90.75
CA PRO A 430 -4.48 -22.29 -91.24
C PRO A 430 -3.20 -22.19 -92.09
N PRO A 431 -2.42 -23.28 -92.22
CA PRO A 431 -1.14 -23.27 -92.94
C PRO A 431 -1.30 -23.33 -94.46
N ILE A 432 -0.30 -22.80 -95.17
CA ILE A 432 -0.10 -22.95 -96.63
C ILE A 432 1.20 -23.73 -96.84
N THR A 433 1.19 -24.67 -97.79
CA THR A 433 2.31 -25.57 -98.08
C THR A 433 2.68 -25.52 -99.55
N GLU A 434 3.92 -25.19 -99.92
CA GLU A 434 4.59 -25.77 -101.09
C GLU A 434 6.12 -25.62 -101.07
N THR A 435 6.81 -26.26 -102.02
CA THR A 435 8.25 -26.57 -101.96
C THR A 435 9.08 -25.97 -103.10
N ALA A 436 10.30 -25.53 -102.80
CA ALA A 436 11.36 -25.31 -103.81
C ALA A 436 12.78 -25.47 -103.21
N LYS A 437 13.78 -25.68 -104.07
CA LYS A 437 15.19 -25.98 -103.70
C LYS A 437 16.08 -24.72 -103.57
N PRO A 438 17.20 -24.80 -102.83
CA PRO A 438 18.15 -23.68 -102.69
C PRO A 438 19.19 -23.62 -103.82
N VAL A 439 19.72 -22.41 -104.05
CA VAL A 439 21.00 -22.14 -104.73
C VAL A 439 21.72 -21.03 -103.92
N SER A 440 23.05 -21.04 -103.89
CA SER A 440 23.89 -20.13 -103.10
C SER A 440 24.79 -19.28 -104.01
N ALA A 441 25.17 -18.06 -103.58
CA ALA A 441 26.57 -17.59 -103.50
C ALA A 441 26.72 -16.07 -103.23
N VAL A 442 27.97 -15.66 -102.92
CA VAL A 442 28.60 -14.31 -103.05
C VAL A 442 28.44 -13.29 -101.88
N GLN A 443 29.57 -13.02 -101.21
CA GLN A 443 29.96 -11.81 -100.44
C GLN A 443 30.74 -10.83 -101.39
N PRO A 444 31.08 -9.56 -101.04
CA PRO A 444 31.18 -8.87 -99.73
C PRO A 444 30.36 -7.52 -99.74
N GLU A 445 30.65 -6.37 -99.09
CA GLU A 445 31.77 -5.85 -98.25
C GLU A 445 31.30 -4.64 -97.39
N PRO A 446 31.94 -4.30 -96.23
CA PRO A 446 31.47 -3.24 -95.33
C PRO A 446 32.30 -1.94 -95.34
N PRO A 447 31.63 -0.77 -95.30
CA PRO A 447 32.14 0.44 -94.62
C PRO A 447 31.01 1.21 -93.86
N ILE A 448 31.22 2.21 -92.99
CA ILE A 448 32.37 2.71 -92.18
C ILE A 448 31.74 3.49 -90.99
N ALA A 449 32.48 3.73 -89.90
CA ALA A 449 32.00 4.49 -88.73
C ALA A 449 32.37 5.99 -88.79
N THR A 450 31.61 6.85 -88.08
CA THR A 450 32.15 8.03 -87.36
C THR A 450 31.17 8.53 -86.29
N VAL A 451 31.70 8.97 -85.15
CA VAL A 451 31.03 9.76 -84.09
C VAL A 451 32.03 10.79 -83.58
N THR A 452 31.71 12.07 -83.72
CA THR A 452 32.34 13.30 -83.16
C THR A 452 31.64 14.48 -83.88
N ASP A 453 31.37 15.66 -83.31
CA ASP A 453 31.44 16.15 -81.92
C ASP A 453 30.69 17.51 -81.87
N SER A 454 30.69 18.16 -80.69
CA SER A 454 30.68 19.63 -80.45
C SER A 454 29.50 20.16 -79.63
N GLU A 455 29.84 21.05 -78.69
CA GLU A 455 28.94 21.72 -77.74
C GLU A 455 28.43 23.07 -78.29
N THR A 456 27.21 23.48 -77.92
CA THR A 456 26.92 24.82 -77.35
C THR A 456 25.55 24.87 -76.68
#